data_AF-A0A0C3GPB0-F1
#
_entry.id   AF-A0A0C3GPB0-F1
#
_cell.length_a   1.000
_cell.length_b   1.000
_cell.length_c   1.000
_cell.angle_alpha   90.00
_cell.angle_beta   90.00
_cell.angle_gamma   90.00
#
_symmetry.space_group_name_H-M   'P 1'
#
loop_
_entity.id
_entity.type
_entity.pdbx_description
1 polymer ?
#
loop_
_entity_poly.entity_id
_entity_poly.type
_entity_poly.pdbx_seq_one_letter_code
_entity_poly.pdbx_strand_id
1 'polypeptide(L)'
;MGNRGDVYERYYMPNFIDSDTLAIYLGAPRRDDLIEAVGHLERHEEAPDKLTKDQRREIWNDPELVRLVKKRAKYATKIKDCGYTTIKVAKGTKNYKRHAKAQADINNMKAKLSRELLDKTIDEFHETVHSAEVERQMQGIMPSPEVLNPPTIKYELEERATVARLLFQP
;
A
#
# COMPACT_ATOMS: atom_id res chain seq x y z
N MET A 1 -15.87 15.73 -0.03
CA MET A 1 -17.24 15.68 0.54
C MET A 1 -17.22 14.59 1.60
N GLY A 2 -17.46 14.98 2.85
CA GLY A 2 -17.15 14.21 4.05
C GLY A 2 -17.93 12.91 4.16
N ASN A 3 -17.22 11.86 4.58
CA ASN A 3 -17.81 10.57 4.91
C ASN A 3 -18.78 10.73 6.09
N ARG A 4 -19.97 10.15 5.95
CA ARG A 4 -21.08 10.22 6.91
C ARG A 4 -20.81 9.52 8.27
N GLY A 5 -19.64 8.92 8.46
CA GLY A 5 -19.23 8.29 9.72
C GLY A 5 -18.86 9.30 10.82
N ASP A 6 -18.23 10.41 10.44
CA ASP A 6 -17.68 11.41 11.38
C ASP A 6 -18.77 12.13 12.20
N VAL A 7 -19.98 12.27 11.64
CA VAL A 7 -21.08 12.99 12.32
C VAL A 7 -21.68 12.17 13.46
N TYR A 8 -21.77 10.85 13.33
CA TYR A 8 -22.32 10.00 14.39
C TYR A 8 -21.34 9.88 15.56
N GLU A 9 -20.04 9.75 15.26
CA GLU A 9 -18.96 9.69 16.25
C GLU A 9 -18.83 11.01 17.02
N ARG A 10 -18.88 12.17 16.34
CA ARG A 10 -18.75 13.48 17.00
C ARG A 10 -19.91 13.87 17.91
N TYR A 11 -21.13 13.46 17.60
CA TYR A 11 -22.32 13.92 18.33
C TYR A 11 -22.90 12.90 19.32
N TYR A 12 -22.60 11.60 19.16
CA TYR A 12 -23.25 10.55 19.94
C TYR A 12 -22.29 9.56 20.62
N MET A 13 -20.96 9.75 20.48
CA MET A 13 -19.97 8.95 21.20
C MET A 13 -19.07 9.85 22.11
N PRO A 14 -19.57 10.30 23.28
CA PRO A 14 -18.85 11.20 24.19
C PRO A 14 -17.50 10.62 24.65
N ASN A 15 -17.40 9.28 24.77
CA ASN A 15 -16.19 8.59 25.20
C ASN A 15 -14.97 8.85 24.30
N PHE A 16 -15.16 9.16 23.01
CA PHE A 16 -14.05 9.52 22.12
C PHE A 16 -13.58 10.96 22.31
N ILE A 17 -14.49 11.87 22.66
CA ILE A 17 -14.16 13.25 23.03
C ILE A 17 -13.42 13.25 24.38
N ASP A 18 -13.90 12.47 25.35
CA ASP A 18 -13.29 12.36 26.68
C ASP A 18 -11.90 11.67 26.63
N SER A 19 -11.72 10.68 25.76
CA SER A 19 -10.42 10.01 25.51
C SER A 19 -9.33 11.00 25.10
N ASP A 20 -9.60 11.86 24.11
CA ASP A 20 -8.62 12.82 23.62
C ASP A 20 -8.39 13.98 24.60
N THR A 21 -9.42 14.39 25.36
CA THR A 21 -9.24 15.40 26.42
C THR A 21 -8.43 14.90 27.61
N LEU A 22 -8.58 13.62 28.00
CA LEU A 22 -7.72 12.98 28.99
C LEU A 22 -6.28 12.84 28.49
N ALA A 23 -6.07 12.50 27.22
CA ALA A 23 -4.73 12.46 26.63
C ALA A 23 -4.06 13.85 26.66
N ILE A 24 -4.79 14.90 26.31
CA ILE A 24 -4.31 16.29 26.40
C ILE A 24 -4.02 16.68 27.86
N TYR A 25 -4.90 16.34 28.79
CA TYR A 25 -4.75 16.66 30.22
C TYR A 25 -3.57 15.92 30.87
N LEU A 26 -3.36 14.66 30.51
CA LEU A 26 -2.28 13.81 31.03
C LEU A 26 -0.97 13.98 30.25
N GLY A 27 -0.95 14.79 29.18
CA GLY A 27 0.19 14.92 28.28
C GLY A 27 0.52 13.64 27.50
N ALA A 28 -0.42 12.71 27.39
CA ALA A 28 -0.27 11.46 26.67
C ALA A 28 -0.47 11.68 25.15
N PRO A 29 0.22 10.93 24.28
CA PRO A 29 0.02 10.99 22.84
C PRO A 29 -1.42 10.57 22.48
N ARG A 30 -1.96 11.14 21.40
CA ARG A 30 -3.34 10.84 20.97
C ARG A 30 -3.44 9.37 20.58
N ARG A 31 -4.63 8.81 20.73
CA ARG A 31 -4.87 7.40 20.41
C ARG A 31 -4.57 7.08 18.94
N ASP A 32 -4.89 8.00 18.03
CA ASP A 32 -4.58 7.84 16.60
C ASP A 32 -3.07 7.78 16.36
N ASP A 33 -2.30 8.67 17.01
CA ASP A 33 -0.83 8.68 16.93
C ASP A 33 -0.24 7.38 17.50
N LEU A 34 -0.85 6.83 18.56
CA LEU A 34 -0.46 5.53 19.12
C LEU A 34 -0.79 4.37 18.18
N ILE A 35 -1.97 4.38 17.55
CA ILE A 35 -2.36 3.36 16.56
C ILE A 35 -1.43 3.41 15.35
N GLU A 36 -1.08 4.61 14.88
CA GLU A 36 -0.13 4.83 13.79
C GLU A 36 1.27 4.33 14.18
N ALA A 37 1.79 4.71 15.36
CA ALA A 37 3.09 4.24 15.86
C ALA A 37 3.13 2.72 16.06
N VAL A 38 2.04 2.10 16.54
CA VAL A 38 1.91 0.64 16.64
C VAL A 38 1.84 -0.01 15.25
N GLY A 39 1.14 0.59 14.29
CA GLY A 39 1.15 0.13 12.91
C GLY A 39 2.53 0.20 12.25
N HIS A 40 3.32 1.23 12.57
CA HIS A 40 4.72 1.31 12.16
C HIS A 40 5.60 0.28 12.86
N LEU A 41 5.31 -0.05 14.14
CA LEU A 41 5.99 -1.12 14.87
C LEU A 41 5.78 -2.49 14.22
N GLU A 42 4.70 -2.74 13.49
CA GLU A 42 4.48 -4.02 12.78
C GLU A 42 5.20 -4.11 11.42
N ARG A 43 5.74 -3.00 10.90
CA ARG A 43 6.41 -3.01 9.60
C ARG A 43 7.84 -3.55 9.69
N HIS A 44 8.17 -4.51 8.84
CA HIS A 44 9.56 -4.93 8.60
C HIS A 44 10.21 -3.97 7.58
N GLU A 45 11.44 -3.50 7.82
CA GLU A 45 12.13 -2.55 6.93
C GLU A 45 12.30 -3.12 5.51
N GLU A 46 12.60 -4.42 5.42
CA GLU A 46 12.78 -5.13 4.15
C GLU A 46 11.47 -5.54 3.45
N ALA A 47 10.30 -5.23 4.03
CA ALA A 47 9.02 -5.57 3.41
C ALA A 47 8.87 -4.83 2.06
N PRO A 48 8.44 -5.52 0.98
CA PRO A 48 8.31 -4.89 -0.33
C PRO A 48 7.32 -3.71 -0.31
N ASP A 49 7.78 -2.51 -0.68
CA ASP A 49 6.94 -1.31 -0.76
C ASP A 49 6.41 -1.05 -2.18
N LYS A 50 7.06 -1.63 -3.19
CA LYS A 50 6.84 -1.37 -4.61
C LYS A 50 7.07 -2.65 -5.41
N LEU A 51 6.26 -2.79 -6.47
CA LEU A 51 6.44 -3.86 -7.44
C LEU A 51 7.74 -3.72 -8.23
N THR A 52 8.44 -4.85 -8.38
CA THR A 52 9.63 -5.03 -9.21
C THR A 52 9.31 -4.82 -10.69
N LYS A 53 10.34 -4.52 -11.50
CA LYS A 53 10.17 -4.32 -12.95
C LYS A 53 9.57 -5.55 -13.65
N ASP A 54 9.90 -6.75 -13.19
CA ASP A 54 9.38 -8.01 -13.74
C ASP A 54 7.90 -8.25 -13.42
N GLN A 55 7.52 -8.04 -12.17
CA GLN A 55 6.11 -8.06 -11.75
C GLN A 55 5.27 -7.04 -12.51
N ARG A 56 5.82 -5.85 -12.78
CA ARG A 56 5.16 -4.85 -13.64
C ARG A 56 5.00 -5.33 -15.08
N ARG A 57 5.95 -6.13 -15.60
CA ARG A 57 5.86 -6.73 -16.94
C ARG A 57 4.79 -7.83 -16.97
N GLU A 58 4.67 -8.64 -15.94
CA GLU A 58 3.59 -9.64 -15.82
C GLU A 58 2.21 -9.00 -15.90
N ILE A 59 1.99 -7.88 -15.22
CA ILE A 59 0.72 -7.16 -15.28
C ILE A 59 0.37 -6.74 -16.72
N TRP A 60 1.36 -6.39 -17.54
CA TRP A 60 1.13 -6.04 -18.95
C TRP A 60 0.76 -7.24 -19.83
N ASN A 61 1.16 -8.44 -19.43
CA ASN A 61 0.88 -9.69 -20.14
C ASN A 61 -0.49 -10.28 -19.77
N ASP A 62 -1.18 -9.71 -18.77
CA ASP A 62 -2.51 -10.17 -18.36
C ASP A 62 -3.50 -10.20 -19.55
N PRO A 63 -4.17 -11.35 -19.82
CA PRO A 63 -5.04 -11.51 -20.98
C PRO A 63 -6.19 -10.49 -21.05
N GLU A 64 -6.76 -10.14 -19.89
CA GLU A 64 -7.86 -9.17 -19.81
C GLU A 64 -7.37 -7.76 -20.10
N LEU A 65 -6.20 -7.38 -19.60
CA LEU A 65 -5.58 -6.10 -19.91
C LEU A 65 -5.25 -5.99 -21.41
N VAL A 66 -4.67 -7.04 -22.02
CA VAL A 66 -4.40 -7.09 -23.46
C VAL A 66 -5.70 -6.93 -24.27
N ARG A 67 -6.80 -7.56 -23.84
CA ARG A 67 -8.12 -7.41 -24.47
C ARG A 67 -8.62 -5.96 -24.41
N LEU A 68 -8.49 -5.30 -23.27
CA LEU A 68 -8.88 -3.89 -23.12
C LEU A 68 -8.01 -2.95 -23.97
N VAL A 69 -6.71 -3.20 -24.06
CA VAL A 69 -5.79 -2.45 -24.94
C VAL A 69 -6.20 -2.58 -26.41
N LYS A 70 -6.49 -3.81 -26.87
CA LYS A 70 -7.03 -4.04 -28.23
C LYS A 70 -8.34 -3.30 -28.46
N LYS A 71 -9.24 -3.31 -27.47
CA LYS A 71 -10.54 -2.60 -27.54
C LYS A 71 -10.35 -1.08 -27.63
N ARG A 72 -9.43 -0.50 -26.84
CA ARG A 72 -9.06 0.93 -26.93
C ARG A 72 -8.52 1.26 -28.31
N ALA A 73 -7.59 0.45 -28.84
CA ALA A 73 -7.02 0.63 -30.17
C ALA A 73 -8.11 0.62 -31.27
N LYS A 74 -9.07 -0.30 -31.19
CA LYS A 74 -10.22 -0.35 -32.12
C LYS A 74 -11.08 0.90 -32.09
N TYR A 75 -11.24 1.57 -30.94
CA TYR A 75 -11.95 2.84 -30.90
C TYR A 75 -11.11 3.98 -31.45
N ALA A 76 -9.79 3.97 -31.25
CA ALA A 76 -8.89 4.95 -31.85
C ALA A 76 -8.88 4.85 -33.38
N THR A 77 -8.89 3.65 -33.97
CA THR A 77 -9.03 3.48 -35.43
C THR A 77 -10.36 4.03 -35.93
N LYS A 78 -11.47 3.66 -35.28
CA LYS A 78 -12.80 4.19 -35.63
C LYS A 78 -12.90 5.71 -35.57
N ILE A 79 -12.17 6.36 -34.66
CA ILE A 79 -12.10 7.82 -34.59
C ILE A 79 -11.39 8.38 -35.83
N LYS A 80 -10.27 7.77 -36.24
CA LYS A 80 -9.56 8.15 -37.46
C LYS A 80 -10.41 7.92 -38.71
N ASP A 81 -11.12 6.81 -38.77
CA ASP A 81 -12.01 6.46 -39.89
C ASP A 81 -13.18 7.46 -40.03
N CYS A 82 -13.60 8.09 -38.93
CA CYS A 82 -14.58 9.19 -38.95
C CYS A 82 -14.00 10.55 -39.38
N GLY A 83 -12.75 10.61 -39.85
CA GLY A 83 -12.11 11.82 -40.37
C GLY A 83 -11.44 12.71 -39.30
N TYR A 84 -11.37 12.27 -38.05
CA TYR A 84 -10.70 13.05 -37.00
C TYR A 84 -9.19 12.83 -37.03
N THR A 85 -8.42 13.92 -37.13
CA THR A 85 -6.95 13.89 -37.11
C THR A 85 -6.38 13.44 -35.76
N THR A 86 -7.02 13.80 -34.66
CA THR A 86 -6.60 13.41 -33.31
C THR A 86 -7.78 12.94 -32.45
N ILE A 87 -7.49 12.09 -31.46
CA ILE A 87 -8.50 11.60 -30.51
C ILE A 87 -9.12 12.75 -29.71
N LYS A 88 -8.34 13.81 -29.40
CA LYS A 88 -8.82 14.97 -28.64
C LYS A 88 -9.88 15.76 -29.42
N VAL A 89 -9.76 15.88 -30.74
CA VAL A 89 -10.73 16.60 -31.58
C VAL A 89 -12.06 15.83 -31.65
N ALA A 90 -12.03 14.51 -31.54
CA ALA A 90 -13.24 13.68 -31.48
C ALA A 90 -14.00 13.77 -30.15
N LYS A 91 -13.63 14.67 -29.23
CA LYS A 91 -14.29 14.85 -27.94
C LYS A 91 -15.78 15.15 -28.14
N GLY A 92 -16.62 14.45 -27.37
CA GLY A 92 -18.08 14.51 -27.49
C GLY A 92 -18.69 13.40 -28.35
N THR A 93 -17.92 12.78 -29.25
CA THR A 93 -18.40 11.65 -30.06
C THR A 93 -18.62 10.38 -29.24
N LYS A 94 -19.48 9.48 -29.74
CA LYS A 94 -19.71 8.16 -29.15
C LYS A 94 -18.44 7.31 -29.10
N ASN A 95 -17.60 7.38 -30.14
CA ASN A 95 -16.34 6.64 -30.20
C ASN A 95 -15.31 7.17 -29.21
N TYR A 96 -15.23 8.49 -29.01
CA TYR A 96 -14.40 9.09 -27.96
C TYR A 96 -14.82 8.65 -26.56
N LYS A 97 -16.12 8.69 -26.24
CA LYS A 97 -16.62 8.20 -24.93
C LYS A 97 -16.24 6.74 -24.69
N ARG A 98 -16.35 5.89 -25.73
CA ARG A 98 -15.95 4.48 -25.66
C ARG A 98 -14.43 4.29 -25.51
N HIS A 99 -13.63 5.08 -26.20
CA HIS A 99 -12.17 5.09 -26.06
C HIS A 99 -11.76 5.51 -24.64
N ALA A 100 -12.34 6.60 -24.13
CA ALA A 100 -12.09 7.10 -22.78
C ALA A 100 -12.49 6.08 -21.71
N LYS A 101 -13.65 5.42 -21.87
CA LYS A 101 -14.07 4.32 -20.99
C LYS A 101 -13.07 3.17 -21.01
N ALA A 102 -12.65 2.71 -22.20
CA ALA A 102 -11.65 1.66 -22.30
C ALA A 102 -10.31 2.05 -21.65
N GLN A 103 -9.90 3.32 -21.73
CA GLN A 103 -8.71 3.82 -21.02
C GLN A 103 -8.89 3.79 -19.49
N ALA A 104 -10.06 4.18 -18.99
CA ALA A 104 -10.38 4.10 -17.57
C ALA A 104 -10.39 2.64 -17.08
N ASP A 105 -10.99 1.73 -17.84
CA ASP A 105 -11.01 0.29 -17.55
C ASP A 105 -9.57 -0.27 -17.47
N ILE A 106 -8.68 0.11 -18.39
CA ILE A 106 -7.25 -0.27 -18.36
C ILE A 106 -6.57 0.23 -17.08
N ASN A 107 -6.77 1.50 -16.73
CA ASN A 107 -6.13 2.10 -15.55
C ASN A 107 -6.61 1.42 -14.26
N ASN A 108 -7.92 1.18 -14.15
CA ASN A 108 -8.52 0.51 -13.00
C ASN A 108 -8.03 -0.93 -12.87
N MET A 109 -7.98 -1.67 -13.99
CA MET A 109 -7.49 -3.05 -14.00
C MET A 109 -6.02 -3.12 -13.60
N LYS A 110 -5.18 -2.24 -14.16
CA LYS A 110 -3.77 -2.15 -13.79
C LYS A 110 -3.59 -1.85 -12.30
N ALA A 111 -4.36 -0.90 -11.76
CA ALA A 111 -4.31 -0.54 -10.35
C ALA A 111 -4.82 -1.67 -9.44
N LYS A 112 -5.79 -2.46 -9.90
CA LYS A 112 -6.28 -3.65 -9.18
C LYS A 112 -5.19 -4.73 -9.15
N LEU A 113 -4.69 -5.14 -10.31
CA LEU A 113 -3.63 -6.16 -10.42
C LEU A 113 -2.37 -5.77 -9.68
N SER A 114 -2.01 -4.48 -9.70
CA SER A 114 -0.82 -4.01 -8.97
C SER A 114 -0.98 -4.11 -7.45
N ARG A 115 -2.18 -3.83 -6.93
CA ARG A 115 -2.48 -3.96 -5.49
C ARG A 115 -2.50 -5.43 -5.09
N GLU A 116 -3.24 -6.26 -5.81
CA GLU A 116 -3.35 -7.70 -5.52
C GLU A 116 -1.99 -8.40 -5.55
N LEU A 117 -1.10 -8.02 -6.47
CA LEU A 117 0.24 -8.60 -6.55
C LEU A 117 1.15 -8.07 -5.43
N LEU A 118 1.05 -6.78 -5.09
CA LEU A 118 1.84 -6.21 -3.99
C LEU A 118 1.43 -6.83 -2.64
N ASP A 119 0.13 -6.94 -2.39
CA ASP A 119 -0.41 -7.53 -1.16
C ASP A 119 0.08 -8.98 -1.02
N LYS A 120 -0.03 -9.78 -2.08
CA LYS A 120 0.52 -11.15 -2.10
C LYS A 120 2.01 -11.21 -1.81
N THR A 121 2.80 -10.31 -2.40
CA THR A 121 4.26 -10.32 -2.17
C THR A 121 4.63 -9.91 -0.76
N ILE A 122 3.83 -9.06 -0.11
CA ILE A 122 4.00 -8.68 1.30
C ILE A 122 3.60 -9.86 2.20
N ASP A 123 2.50 -10.54 1.89
CA ASP A 123 2.05 -11.72 2.62
C ASP A 123 3.10 -12.85 2.53
N GLU A 124 3.56 -13.18 1.32
CA GLU A 124 4.62 -14.16 1.06
C GLU A 124 5.92 -13.80 1.78
N PHE A 125 6.28 -12.52 1.84
CA PHE A 125 7.44 -12.05 2.58
C PHE A 125 7.29 -12.34 4.09
N HIS A 126 6.17 -11.96 4.71
CA HIS A 126 5.96 -12.20 6.13
C HIS A 126 5.83 -13.69 6.49
N GLU A 127 5.33 -14.53 5.60
CA GLU A 127 5.33 -16.00 5.79
C GLU A 127 6.74 -16.60 5.74
N THR A 128 7.62 -16.06 4.90
CA THR A 128 8.93 -16.67 4.62
C THR A 128 10.09 -16.09 5.42
N VAL A 129 10.00 -14.83 5.87
CA VAL A 129 11.13 -14.11 6.50
C VAL A 129 11.64 -14.81 7.76
N HIS A 130 10.73 -15.32 8.60
CA HIS A 130 11.10 -16.06 9.81
C HIS A 130 11.51 -17.50 9.51
N SER A 131 10.91 -18.11 8.49
CA SER A 131 11.17 -19.49 8.07
C SER A 131 12.61 -19.69 7.61
N ALA A 132 13.14 -18.74 6.81
CA ALA A 132 14.51 -18.79 6.32
C ALA A 132 15.54 -18.66 7.45
N GLU A 133 15.26 -17.83 8.47
CA GLU A 133 16.14 -17.67 9.62
C GLU A 133 16.12 -18.92 10.52
N VAL A 134 14.95 -19.51 10.75
CA VAL A 134 14.80 -20.78 11.49
C VAL A 134 15.54 -21.91 10.78
N GLU A 135 15.45 -22.01 9.45
CA GLU A 135 16.14 -23.04 8.67
C GLU A 135 17.67 -22.93 8.76
N ARG A 136 18.22 -21.70 8.73
CA ARG A 136 19.65 -21.46 8.98
C ARG A 136 20.10 -21.96 10.34
N GLN A 137 19.31 -21.70 11.38
CA GLN A 137 19.62 -22.15 12.74
C GLN A 137 19.50 -23.68 12.87
N MET A 138 18.51 -24.30 12.23
CA MET A 138 18.36 -25.77 12.15
C MET A 138 19.55 -26.44 11.46
N GLN A 139 20.22 -25.77 10.51
CA GLN A 139 21.45 -26.23 9.88
C GLN A 139 22.71 -26.02 10.76
N GLY A 140 22.55 -25.54 12.00
CA GLY A 140 23.64 -25.29 12.94
C GLY A 140 24.42 -24.01 12.67
N ILE A 141 23.92 -23.14 11.77
CA ILE A 141 24.51 -21.83 11.51
C ILE A 141 23.97 -20.88 12.57
N MET A 142 24.80 -20.55 13.55
CA MET A 142 24.45 -19.57 14.58
C MET A 142 24.33 -18.17 13.97
N PRO A 143 23.42 -17.32 14.49
CA PRO A 143 23.37 -15.92 14.10
C PRO A 143 24.72 -15.25 14.34
N SER A 144 25.07 -14.24 13.52
CA SER A 144 26.29 -13.46 13.74
C SER A 144 26.34 -12.93 15.18
N PRO A 145 27.50 -12.90 15.84
CA PRO A 145 27.66 -12.28 17.17
C PRO A 145 27.14 -10.85 17.24
N GLU A 146 27.15 -10.12 16.12
CA GLU A 146 26.60 -8.76 15.99
C GLU A 146 25.07 -8.72 16.09
N VAL A 147 24.38 -9.80 15.72
CA VAL A 147 22.92 -9.95 15.84
C VAL A 147 22.53 -10.38 17.26
N LEU A 148 23.34 -11.24 17.89
CA LEU A 148 23.11 -11.73 19.26
C LEU A 148 23.43 -10.68 20.32
N ASN A 149 24.50 -9.89 20.13
CA ASN A 149 24.93 -8.85 21.06
C ASN A 149 25.28 -7.57 20.29
N PRO A 150 24.29 -6.83 19.78
CA PRO A 150 24.55 -5.58 19.09
C PRO A 150 25.19 -4.56 20.05
N PRO A 151 26.38 -3.98 19.73
CA PRO A 151 27.06 -3.01 20.61
C PRO A 151 26.29 -1.69 20.75
N THR A 152 25.32 -1.46 19.87
CA THR A 152 24.38 -0.35 19.92
C THR A 152 23.07 -0.85 19.36
N ILE A 153 21.99 -0.84 20.15
CA ILE A 153 20.65 -1.14 19.66
C ILE A 153 20.28 -0.04 18.67
N LYS A 154 20.41 -0.33 17.38
CA LYS A 154 19.88 0.50 16.30
C LYS A 154 18.49 -0.02 16.00
N TYR A 155 17.49 0.78 16.35
CA TYR A 155 16.12 0.47 16.01
C TYR A 155 15.89 0.80 14.52
N GLU A 156 15.21 -0.11 13.82
CA GLU A 156 14.86 0.03 12.39
C GLU A 156 14.01 1.27 12.09
N LEU A 157 13.24 1.76 13.08
CA LEU A 157 12.48 3.01 12.99
C LEU A 157 12.76 3.89 14.21
N GLU A 158 12.79 5.21 14.00
CA GLU A 158 12.94 6.17 15.10
C GLU A 158 11.78 6.09 16.11
N GLU A 159 10.59 5.74 15.64
CA GLU A 159 9.41 5.53 16.48
C GLU A 159 9.59 4.31 17.40
N ARG A 160 10.17 3.20 16.88
CA ARG A 160 10.55 2.04 17.71
C ARG A 160 11.56 2.43 18.78
N ALA A 161 12.55 3.25 18.42
CA ALA A 161 13.53 3.76 19.38
C ALA A 161 12.88 4.59 20.48
N THR A 162 11.91 5.43 20.11
CA THR A 162 11.21 6.32 21.03
C THR A 162 10.35 5.52 22.00
N VAL A 163 9.56 4.56 21.50
CA VAL A 163 8.73 3.68 22.33
C VAL A 163 9.60 2.81 23.25
N ALA A 164 10.68 2.22 22.74
CA ALA A 164 11.57 1.39 23.56
C ALA A 164 12.27 2.20 24.66
N ARG A 165 12.66 3.45 24.39
CA ARG A 165 13.20 4.36 25.42
C ARG A 165 12.15 4.66 26.50
N LEU A 166 10.90 4.91 26.10
CA LEU A 166 9.81 5.19 27.03
C LEU A 166 9.42 3.97 27.89
N LEU A 167 9.51 2.76 27.36
CA LEU A 167 9.09 1.53 28.03
C LEU A 167 10.18 0.87 28.88
N PHE A 168 11.46 1.01 28.51
CA PHE A 168 12.55 0.21 29.08
C PHE A 168 13.74 1.02 29.60
N GLN A 169 13.68 2.36 29.63
CA GLN A 169 14.60 3.12 30.47
C GLN A 169 14.14 3.09 31.94
N PRO A 170 15.06 3.00 32.92
CA PRO A 170 14.76 3.14 34.35
C PRO A 170 14.31 4.56 34.73
#